data_AF-A0AAD5J0D6-F1
#
_entry.id   AF-A0AAD5J0D6-F1
#
_cell.length_a   1.000
_cell.length_b   1.000
_cell.length_c   1.000
_cell.angle_alpha   90.00
_cell.angle_beta   90.00
_cell.angle_gamma   90.00
#
_symmetry.space_group_name_H-M   'P 1'
#
loop_
_entity.id
_entity.type
_entity.pdbx_description
1 polymer ?
#
loop_
_entity_poly.entity_id
_entity_poly.type
_entity_poly.pdbx_seq_one_letter_code
_entity_poly.pdbx_strand_id
1 'polypeptide(L)'
;MGRIGKFRNSEDVLLWLPEKDGCFNTKSAWDVIRVRLSKFGWAKWIWHKCLPKKIVVCMWKTAFNCLSVDEKVRSVGVPIVSACNCCSSRGIEDLNHILNNGDFASN
;
A
#
# COMPACT_ATOMS: atom_id res chain seq x y z
N MET A 1 26.30 -39.36 2.03
CA MET A 1 27.04 -38.30 2.73
C MET A 1 27.93 -37.55 1.74
N GLY A 2 27.56 -36.32 1.36
CA GLY A 2 28.37 -35.49 0.45
C GLY A 2 29.57 -34.89 1.17
N ARG A 3 30.76 -34.97 0.55
CA ARG A 3 32.02 -34.45 1.10
C ARG A 3 31.92 -32.94 1.32
N ILE A 4 32.08 -32.50 2.57
CA ILE A 4 32.21 -31.09 2.93
C ILE A 4 33.61 -30.64 2.48
N GLY A 5 33.65 -29.67 1.56
CA GLY A 5 34.90 -29.11 1.03
C GLY A 5 35.74 -28.46 2.12
N LYS A 6 37.06 -28.54 1.98
CA LYS A 6 38.05 -27.91 2.87
C LYS A 6 37.71 -26.42 3.10
N PHE A 7 37.61 -26.00 4.36
CA PHE A 7 37.47 -24.60 4.76
C PHE A 7 38.61 -23.79 4.13
N ARG A 8 38.28 -22.96 3.14
CA ARG A 8 39.16 -21.90 2.66
C ARG A 8 39.07 -20.76 3.66
N ASN A 9 40.19 -20.12 3.93
CA ASN A 9 40.32 -18.96 4.82
C ASN A 9 39.72 -17.70 4.16
N SER A 10 38.49 -17.81 3.64
CA SER A 10 37.76 -16.79 2.88
C SER A 10 36.64 -16.22 3.73
N GLU A 11 36.43 -14.91 3.64
CA GLU A 11 35.31 -14.23 4.31
C GLU A 11 33.97 -14.81 3.83
N ASP A 12 33.04 -14.96 4.78
CA ASP A 12 31.66 -15.33 4.48
C ASP A 12 31.00 -14.20 3.66
N VAL A 13 30.33 -14.59 2.58
CA VAL A 13 29.61 -13.66 1.71
C VAL A 13 28.11 -13.95 1.72
N LEU A 14 27.30 -12.90 1.77
CA LEU A 14 25.85 -13.02 1.62
C LEU A 14 25.50 -13.24 0.16
N LEU A 15 24.77 -14.33 -0.12
CA LEU A 15 24.29 -14.67 -1.45
C LEU A 15 22.78 -14.45 -1.53
N TRP A 16 22.36 -13.65 -2.50
CA TRP A 16 20.95 -13.45 -2.80
C TRP A 16 20.42 -14.62 -3.64
N LEU A 17 19.86 -15.61 -2.96
CA LEU A 17 19.42 -16.89 -3.55
C LEU A 17 18.46 -16.78 -4.76
N PRO A 18 17.57 -15.77 -4.87
CA PRO A 18 16.70 -15.65 -6.03
C PRO A 18 17.41 -15.38 -7.36
N GLU A 19 18.65 -14.86 -7.34
CA GLU A 19 19.42 -14.55 -8.53
C GLU A 19 20.60 -15.52 -8.71
N LYS A 20 20.88 -15.91 -9.95
CA LYS A 20 21.89 -16.92 -10.27
C LYS A 20 23.32 -16.45 -10.02
N ASP A 21 23.55 -15.14 -10.09
CA ASP A 21 24.81 -14.48 -9.78
C ASP A 21 24.99 -14.22 -8.27
N GLY A 22 23.99 -14.56 -7.46
CA GLY A 22 23.97 -14.28 -6.03
C GLY A 22 23.90 -12.79 -5.68
N CYS A 23 23.69 -11.91 -6.66
CA CYS A 23 23.65 -10.46 -6.45
C CYS A 23 22.25 -10.00 -6.07
N PHE A 24 22.18 -9.13 -5.07
CA PHE A 24 20.91 -8.54 -4.64
C PHE A 24 20.36 -7.58 -5.70
N ASN A 25 19.06 -7.64 -5.95
CA ASN A 25 18.35 -6.55 -6.61
C ASN A 25 16.93 -6.38 -6.07
N THR A 26 16.40 -5.17 -6.20
CA THR A 26 15.08 -4.81 -5.66
C THR A 26 13.93 -5.52 -6.34
N LYS A 27 14.09 -5.94 -7.60
CA LYS A 27 13.04 -6.64 -8.36
C LYS A 27 12.81 -8.04 -7.77
N SER A 28 13.85 -8.85 -7.61
CA SER A 28 13.69 -10.18 -7.02
C SER A 28 13.39 -10.12 -5.52
N ALA A 29 13.93 -9.14 -4.79
CA ALA A 29 13.52 -8.88 -3.41
C ALA A 29 12.01 -8.63 -3.30
N TRP A 30 11.47 -7.76 -4.16
CA TRP A 30 10.04 -7.50 -4.21
C TRP A 30 9.23 -8.76 -4.56
N ASP A 31 9.68 -9.54 -5.53
CA ASP A 31 8.99 -10.76 -5.95
C ASP A 31 8.97 -11.85 -4.87
N VAL A 32 9.96 -11.88 -3.97
CA VAL A 32 10.00 -12.77 -2.80
C VAL A 32 9.03 -12.32 -1.72
N ILE A 33 9.00 -11.03 -1.37
CA ILE A 33 8.22 -10.56 -0.22
C ILE A 33 6.76 -10.24 -0.55
N ARG A 34 6.41 -10.05 -1.82
CA ARG A 34 5.07 -9.64 -2.22
C ARG A 34 4.04 -10.74 -1.98
N VAL A 35 2.91 -10.36 -1.39
CA VAL A 35 1.71 -11.19 -1.39
C VAL A 35 1.01 -11.04 -2.73
N ARG A 36 0.87 -12.14 -3.49
CA ARG A 36 0.14 -12.13 -4.78
C ARG A 36 -1.35 -12.35 -4.53
N LEU A 37 -2.11 -11.26 -4.64
CA LEU A 37 -3.58 -11.30 -4.63
C LEU A 37 -4.13 -11.52 -6.04
N SER A 38 -5.38 -11.97 -6.11
CA SER A 38 -6.13 -12.05 -7.36
C SER A 38 -6.12 -10.70 -8.09
N LYS A 39 -5.96 -10.75 -9.41
CA LYS A 39 -6.05 -9.54 -10.24
C LYS A 39 -7.51 -9.08 -10.25
N PHE A 40 -7.76 -7.93 -9.63
CA PHE A 40 -9.08 -7.32 -9.68
C PHE A 40 -9.29 -6.66 -11.05
N GLY A 41 -10.40 -7.01 -11.72
CA GLY A 41 -10.75 -6.42 -13.00
C GLY A 41 -10.88 -4.90 -12.96
N TRP A 42 -11.17 -4.33 -11.79
CA TRP A 42 -11.26 -2.89 -11.61
C TRP A 42 -9.91 -2.18 -11.48
N ALA A 43 -8.83 -2.88 -11.15
CA ALA A 43 -7.52 -2.26 -10.91
C ALA A 43 -6.97 -1.57 -12.15
N LYS A 44 -7.31 -2.07 -13.36
CA LYS A 44 -6.93 -1.44 -14.63
C LYS A 44 -7.51 -0.03 -14.81
N TRP A 45 -8.65 0.26 -14.18
CA TRP A 45 -9.28 1.58 -14.22
C TRP A 45 -8.55 2.57 -13.33
N ILE A 46 -8.15 2.14 -12.12
CA ILE A 46 -7.36 2.97 -11.20
C ILE A 46 -6.00 3.30 -11.80
N TRP A 47 -5.30 2.29 -12.35
CA TRP A 47 -3.95 2.46 -12.91
C TRP A 47 -3.93 2.91 -14.38
N HIS A 48 -4.99 3.55 -14.86
CA HIS A 48 -5.10 3.95 -16.26
C HIS A 48 -4.11 5.07 -16.62
N LYS A 49 -3.44 4.94 -17.78
CA LYS A 49 -2.35 5.86 -18.20
C LYS A 49 -2.80 7.31 -18.44
N CYS A 50 -4.07 7.53 -18.75
CA CYS A 50 -4.62 8.87 -18.98
C CYS A 50 -4.97 9.62 -17.68
N LEU A 51 -4.92 8.95 -16.53
CA LEU A 51 -5.21 9.60 -15.26
C LEU A 51 -3.97 10.27 -14.69
N PRO A 52 -4.08 11.52 -14.19
CA PRO A 52 -3.04 12.15 -13.41
C PRO A 52 -2.66 11.29 -12.20
N LYS A 53 -1.36 11.23 -11.88
CA LYS A 53 -0.85 10.40 -10.77
C LYS A 53 -1.55 10.68 -9.43
N LYS A 54 -1.90 11.95 -9.16
CA LYS A 54 -2.66 12.32 -7.96
C LYS A 54 -4.02 11.60 -7.86
N ILE A 55 -4.72 11.44 -8.98
CA ILE A 55 -6.02 10.77 -9.03
C ILE A 55 -5.85 9.27 -8.84
N VAL A 56 -4.88 8.68 -9.54
CA VAL A 56 -4.54 7.25 -9.42
C VAL A 56 -4.22 6.87 -7.97
N VAL A 57 -3.37 7.66 -7.30
CA VAL A 57 -2.99 7.44 -5.90
C VAL A 57 -4.19 7.63 -4.97
N CYS A 58 -5.03 8.64 -5.19
CA CYS A 58 -6.24 8.86 -4.40
C CYS A 58 -7.23 7.70 -4.52
N MET A 59 -7.50 7.25 -5.74
CA MET A 59 -8.36 6.09 -6.02
C MET A 59 -7.81 4.81 -5.39
N TRP A 60 -6.50 4.56 -5.49
CA TRP A 60 -5.88 3.42 -4.83
C TRP A 60 -6.03 3.49 -3.31
N LYS A 61 -5.73 4.64 -2.69
CA LYS A 61 -5.93 4.82 -1.24
C LYS A 61 -7.39 4.60 -0.85
N THR A 62 -8.33 5.05 -1.67
CA THR A 62 -9.77 4.84 -1.45
C THR A 62 -10.12 3.35 -1.46
N ALA A 63 -9.70 2.63 -2.50
CA ALA A 63 -10.01 1.21 -2.68
C ALA A 63 -9.43 0.31 -1.57
N PHE A 64 -8.36 0.73 -0.91
CA PHE A 64 -7.70 0.00 0.17
C PHE A 64 -7.96 0.59 1.57
N ASN A 65 -8.94 1.50 1.71
CA ASN A 65 -9.26 2.18 2.98
C ASN A 65 -8.02 2.80 3.68
N CYS A 66 -7.21 3.49 2.87
CA CYS A 66 -5.92 4.08 3.22
C CYS A 66 -5.92 5.62 3.05
N LEU A 67 -7.09 6.25 2.96
CA LEU A 67 -7.19 7.70 3.05
C LEU A 67 -6.97 8.16 4.50
N SER A 68 -6.37 9.33 4.65
CA SER A 68 -6.15 9.98 5.94
C SER A 68 -7.43 10.67 6.38
N VAL A 69 -8.28 9.95 7.09
CA VAL A 69 -9.52 10.44 7.69
C VAL A 69 -9.49 10.22 9.20
N ASP A 70 -10.18 11.05 9.97
CA ASP A 70 -10.24 10.93 11.43
C ASP A 70 -10.64 9.53 11.90
N GLU A 71 -11.59 8.88 11.22
CA GLU A 71 -11.99 7.51 11.53
C GLU A 71 -10.79 6.55 11.56
N LYS A 72 -9.82 6.73 10.66
CA LYS A 72 -8.63 5.89 10.61
C LYS A 72 -7.74 6.11 11.83
N VAL A 73 -7.60 7.34 12.29
CA VAL A 73 -6.85 7.69 13.50
C VAL A 73 -7.55 7.14 14.75
N ARG A 74 -8.88 7.22 14.80
CA ARG A 74 -9.68 6.62 15.88
C ARG A 74 -9.57 5.09 15.90
N SER A 75 -9.51 4.44 14.74
CA SER A 75 -9.41 2.97 14.63
C SER A 75 -8.15 2.38 15.26
N VAL A 76 -7.09 3.18 15.42
CA VAL A 76 -5.84 2.78 16.08
C VAL A 76 -5.81 3.18 17.57
N GLY A 77 -6.94 3.61 18.13
CA GLY A 77 -7.10 3.90 19.56
C GLY A 77 -6.73 5.32 19.99
N VAL A 78 -6.50 6.25 19.05
CA VAL A 78 -6.24 7.65 19.37
C VAL A 78 -7.56 8.39 19.57
N PRO A 79 -7.84 8.95 20.77
CA PRO A 79 -9.11 9.60 21.08
C PRO A 79 -9.12 11.04 20.55
N ILE A 80 -9.37 11.20 19.25
CA ILE A 80 -9.62 12.52 18.63
C ILE A 80 -11.12 12.78 18.50
N VAL A 81 -11.50 14.05 18.58
CA VAL A 81 -12.84 14.50 18.18
C VAL A 81 -12.84 14.60 16.66
N SER A 82 -13.76 13.89 16.01
CA SER A 82 -13.88 13.94 14.56
C SER A 82 -14.87 15.00 14.13
N ALA A 83 -14.49 15.79 13.13
CA ALA A 83 -15.35 16.81 12.55
C ALA A 83 -14.92 17.12 11.11
N CYS A 84 -15.75 16.75 10.15
CA CYS A 84 -15.52 17.07 8.74
C CYS A 84 -15.49 18.58 8.51
N ASN A 85 -14.44 19.08 7.87
CA ASN A 85 -14.28 20.50 7.54
C ASN A 85 -14.92 20.89 6.20
N CYS A 86 -15.35 19.92 5.40
CA CYS A 86 -15.93 20.14 4.07
C CYS A 86 -17.44 20.37 4.10
N CYS A 87 -18.11 20.03 5.21
CA CYS A 87 -19.57 20.04 5.33
C CYS A 87 -20.02 21.12 6.32
N SER A 88 -21.19 21.72 6.06
CA SER A 88 -21.80 22.69 6.96
C SER A 88 -22.22 22.02 8.27
N SER A 89 -22.79 20.82 8.15
CA SER A 89 -23.00 19.93 9.28
C SER A 89 -21.71 19.16 9.55
N ARG A 90 -21.06 19.43 10.70
CA ARG A 90 -19.79 18.80 11.07
C ARG A 90 -20.02 17.37 11.54
N GLY A 91 -20.19 16.46 10.58
CA GLY A 91 -20.28 15.02 10.80
C GLY A 91 -18.93 14.37 11.07
N ILE A 92 -18.95 13.06 11.34
CA ILE A 92 -17.74 12.25 11.46
C ILE A 92 -17.03 12.22 10.10
N GLU A 93 -15.73 12.47 10.11
CA GLU A 93 -14.88 12.36 8.93
C GLU A 93 -14.49 10.88 8.72
N ASP A 94 -15.30 10.20 7.90
CA ASP A 94 -15.03 8.86 7.38
C ASP A 94 -14.96 8.86 5.84
N LEU A 95 -14.52 7.73 5.28
CA LEU A 95 -14.31 7.60 3.84
C LEU A 95 -15.61 7.74 3.03
N ASN A 96 -16.73 7.23 3.54
CA ASN A 96 -18.03 7.33 2.87
C ASN A 96 -18.59 8.75 2.96
N HIS A 97 -18.39 9.44 4.07
CA HIS A 97 -18.79 10.81 4.27
C HIS A 97 -18.05 11.73 3.30
N ILE A 98 -16.72 11.63 3.21
CA ILE A 98 -15.94 12.51 2.31
C ILE A 98 -16.27 12.27 0.84
N LEU A 99 -16.51 11.02 0.43
CA LEU A 99 -16.57 10.65 -0.99
C LEU A 99 -17.96 10.41 -1.56
N ASN A 100 -18.99 10.23 -0.73
CA ASN A 100 -20.32 9.84 -1.21
C ASN A 100 -21.47 10.56 -0.51
N ASN A 101 -21.50 10.55 0.83
CA ASN A 101 -22.68 10.96 1.60
C ASN A 101 -22.59 12.39 2.16
N GLY A 102 -21.41 13.01 2.17
CA GLY A 102 -21.22 14.34 2.74
C GLY A 102 -21.85 15.42 1.89
N ASP A 103 -22.21 16.54 2.53
CA ASP A 103 -22.78 17.73 1.87
C ASP A 103 -21.92 18.17 0.68
N PHE A 104 -20.59 18.09 0.81
CA PHE A 104 -19.67 18.42 -0.27
C PHE A 104 -19.73 17.44 -1.46
N ALA A 105 -19.93 16.15 -1.20
CA ALA A 105 -19.94 15.11 -2.24
C ALA A 105 -21.31 14.95 -2.93
N SER A 106 -22.38 15.38 -2.25
CA SER A 106 -23.76 15.26 -2.70
C SER A 106 -24.30 16.49 -3.45
N ASN A 107 -23.54 17.59 -3.48
CA ASN A 107 -23.79 18.77 -4.32
C ASN A 107 -23.12 18.64 -5.69
#